data_AF-A0AAD5VZY7-F1
#
_entry.id   AF-A0AAD5VZY7-F1
#
_cell.length_a   1.000
_cell.length_b   1.000
_cell.length_c   1.000
_cell.angle_alpha   90.00
_cell.angle_beta   90.00
_cell.angle_gamma   90.00
#
_symmetry.space_group_name_H-M   'P 1'
#
loop_
_entity.id
_entity.type
_entity.pdbx_description
1 polymer ?
#
loop_
_entity_poly.entity_id
_entity_poly.type
_entity_poly.pdbx_seq_one_letter_code
_entity_poly.pdbx_strand_id
1 'polypeptide(L)'
;MLQEPPRPIQQRRMNVPALAIEDMDSQALGLKRKLREWRVRQMKERDFEGEEFFGPQQVMSECIPRRIIELAHASKLTDTAVLVEKVQWCDTPKFADEILEIIHSVYLPQPLQQQQQSGCIEQLTSS
;
A
#
# COMPACT_ATOMS: atom_id res chain seq x y z
N MET A 1 11.11 -43.13 -21.92
CA MET A 1 11.01 -42.26 -20.74
C MET A 1 9.88 -41.26 -21.01
N LEU A 2 8.63 -41.57 -20.64
CA LEU A 2 7.51 -40.65 -20.77
C LEU A 2 7.54 -39.68 -19.58
N GLN A 3 7.74 -38.39 -19.83
CA GLN A 3 7.60 -37.36 -18.81
C GLN A 3 6.12 -37.22 -18.43
N GLU A 4 5.82 -37.26 -17.12
CA GLU A 4 4.48 -36.94 -16.64
C GLU A 4 4.16 -35.46 -16.86
N PRO A 5 2.93 -35.11 -17.25
CA PRO A 5 2.51 -33.72 -17.39
C PRO A 5 2.54 -33.02 -16.02
N PRO A 6 2.89 -31.72 -15.97
CA PRO A 6 2.90 -30.96 -14.73
C PRO A 6 1.50 -30.96 -14.10
N ARG A 7 1.45 -31.31 -12.79
CA ARG A 7 0.19 -31.34 -12.04
C ARG A 7 -0.49 -29.96 -12.05
N PRO A 8 -1.82 -29.88 -12.24
CA PRO A 8 -2.53 -28.62 -12.21
C PRO A 8 -2.33 -27.95 -10.86
N ILE A 9 -1.82 -26.71 -10.87
CA ILE A 9 -1.75 -25.87 -9.67
C ILE A 9 -3.20 -25.63 -9.23
N GLN A 10 -3.61 -26.30 -8.16
CA GLN A 10 -4.89 -26.02 -7.53
C GLN A 10 -4.82 -24.62 -6.93
N GLN A 11 -5.32 -23.63 -7.66
CA GLN A 11 -5.59 -22.30 -7.12
C GLN A 11 -6.62 -22.48 -6.01
N ARG A 12 -6.15 -22.51 -4.76
CA ARG A 12 -7.03 -22.42 -3.60
C ARG A 12 -7.76 -21.08 -3.71
N ARG A 13 -9.04 -21.12 -4.09
CA ARG A 13 -9.93 -19.98 -3.96
C ARG A 13 -10.04 -19.68 -2.47
N MET A 14 -9.23 -18.73 -2.02
CA MET A 14 -9.31 -18.19 -0.67
C MET A 14 -10.70 -17.55 -0.57
N ASN A 15 -11.58 -18.18 0.20
CA ASN A 15 -12.90 -17.66 0.50
C ASN A 15 -12.73 -16.53 1.53
N VAL A 16 -12.23 -15.38 1.09
CA VAL A 16 -12.13 -14.18 1.90
C VAL A 16 -13.42 -13.39 1.67
N PRO A 17 -14.24 -13.16 2.70
CA PRO A 17 -15.43 -12.32 2.55
C PRO A 17 -14.99 -10.96 2.03
N ALA A 18 -15.52 -10.57 0.88
CA ALA A 18 -15.27 -9.25 0.33
C ALA A 18 -15.80 -8.22 1.36
N LEU A 19 -14.90 -7.49 2.00
CA LEU A 19 -15.28 -6.35 2.84
C LEU A 19 -16.14 -5.40 1.98
N ALA A 20 -17.40 -5.24 2.38
CA ALA A 20 -18.32 -4.31 1.77
C ALA A 20 -17.80 -2.88 2.00
N ILE A 21 -17.98 -2.01 1.01
CA ILE A 21 -17.48 -0.62 1.04
C ILE A 21 -18.07 0.15 2.23
N GLU A 22 -19.22 -0.28 2.74
CA GLU A 22 -19.96 0.33 3.86
C GLU A 22 -19.33 0.05 5.24
N ASP A 23 -18.44 -0.95 5.36
CA ASP A 23 -17.77 -1.35 6.62
C ASP A 23 -16.31 -0.88 6.71
N MET A 24 -15.80 -0.14 5.72
CA MET A 24 -14.41 0.35 5.76
C MET A 24 -14.27 1.54 6.71
N ASP A 25 -13.48 1.37 7.76
CA ASP A 25 -13.13 2.46 8.67
C ASP A 25 -12.31 3.58 7.97
N SER A 26 -12.17 4.73 8.65
CA SER A 26 -11.46 5.91 8.14
C SER A 26 -10.00 5.60 7.76
N GLN A 27 -9.36 4.67 8.47
CA GLN A 27 -7.97 4.27 8.21
C GLN A 27 -7.89 3.44 6.93
N ALA A 28 -8.80 2.49 6.72
CA ALA A 28 -8.87 1.67 5.52
C ALA A 28 -9.11 2.52 4.26
N LEU A 29 -9.97 3.55 4.36
CA LEU A 29 -10.17 4.53 3.28
C LEU A 29 -8.91 5.39 3.04
N GLY A 30 -8.23 5.80 4.13
CA GLY A 30 -6.96 6.52 4.06
C GLY A 30 -5.86 5.71 3.37
N LEU A 31 -5.72 4.44 3.72
CA LEU A 31 -4.77 3.50 3.11
C LEU A 31 -5.08 3.31 1.62
N LYS A 32 -6.36 3.09 1.27
CA LYS A 32 -6.78 2.98 -0.13
C LYS A 32 -6.37 4.20 -0.96
N ARG A 33 -6.57 5.40 -0.42
CA ARG A 33 -6.17 6.66 -1.08
C ARG A 33 -4.66 6.72 -1.29
N LYS A 34 -3.85 6.45 -0.26
CA LYS A 34 -2.39 6.48 -0.36
C LYS A 34 -1.83 5.44 -1.34
N LEU A 35 -2.41 4.23 -1.37
CA LEU A 35 -2.03 3.20 -2.35
C LEU A 35 -2.36 3.64 -3.79
N ARG A 36 -3.49 4.34 -4.00
CA ARG A 36 -3.83 4.89 -5.31
C ARG A 36 -2.85 5.98 -5.75
N GLU A 37 -2.51 6.90 -4.85
CA GLU A 37 -1.51 7.95 -5.09
C GLU A 37 -0.13 7.34 -5.41
N TRP A 38 0.28 6.34 -4.64
CA TRP A 38 1.52 5.60 -4.89
C TRP A 38 1.49 4.93 -6.27
N ARG A 39 0.38 4.30 -6.65
CA ARG A 39 0.24 3.66 -7.95
C ARG A 39 0.34 4.68 -9.11
N VAL A 40 -0.26 5.85 -8.95
CA VAL A 40 -0.15 6.94 -9.95
C VAL A 40 1.30 7.40 -10.10
N ARG A 41 2.06 7.50 -9.01
CA ARG A 41 3.49 7.82 -9.06
C ARG A 41 4.28 6.76 -9.83
N GLN A 42 4.03 5.49 -9.52
CA GLN A 42 4.66 4.37 -10.21
C GLN A 42 4.29 4.29 -11.70
N MET A 43 3.10 4.74 -12.10
CA MET A 43 2.76 4.87 -13.52
C MET A 43 3.65 5.88 -14.22
N LYS A 44 3.95 7.03 -13.60
CA LYS A 44 4.88 8.03 -14.15
C LYS A 44 6.30 7.48 -14.26
N GLU A 45 6.78 6.82 -13.21
CA GLU A 45 8.16 6.27 -13.17
C GLU A 45 8.40 5.14 -14.17
N ARG A 46 7.34 4.48 -14.64
CA ARG A 46 7.39 3.38 -15.62
C ARG A 46 6.90 3.79 -17.01
N ASP A 47 6.78 5.09 -17.28
CA ASP A 47 6.31 5.65 -18.56
C ASP A 47 4.93 5.13 -18.99
N PHE A 48 4.06 4.80 -18.03
CA PHE A 48 2.64 4.47 -18.23
C PHE A 48 1.72 5.67 -18.02
N GLU A 49 2.26 6.89 -18.05
CA GLU A 49 1.45 8.10 -17.93
C GLU A 49 0.51 8.23 -19.14
N GLY A 50 -0.78 8.49 -18.90
CA GLY A 50 -1.82 8.55 -19.94
C GLY A 50 -2.46 7.20 -20.29
N GLU A 51 -1.93 6.08 -19.82
CA GLU A 51 -2.53 4.75 -19.99
C GLU A 51 -3.64 4.50 -18.96
N GLU A 52 -4.82 5.08 -19.18
CA GLU A 52 -5.91 5.07 -18.19
C GLU A 52 -6.51 3.69 -17.94
N PHE A 53 -6.57 2.84 -18.97
CA PHE A 53 -7.27 1.55 -18.90
C PHE A 53 -6.40 0.42 -18.34
N PHE A 54 -5.20 0.26 -18.88
CA PHE A 54 -4.32 -0.85 -18.52
C PHE A 54 -3.12 -0.43 -17.66
N GLY A 55 -2.70 0.83 -17.71
CA GLY A 55 -1.54 1.34 -16.96
C GLY A 55 -1.61 1.04 -15.45
N PRO A 56 -2.73 1.29 -14.76
CA PRO A 56 -2.86 0.92 -13.35
C PRO A 56 -2.70 -0.59 -13.11
N GLN A 57 -3.19 -1.43 -14.02
CA GLN A 57 -3.10 -2.88 -13.91
C GLN A 57 -1.67 -3.39 -14.15
N GLN A 58 -0.89 -2.71 -14.99
CA GLN A 58 0.54 -2.99 -15.22
C GLN A 58 1.40 -2.67 -13.99
N VAL A 59 1.01 -1.67 -13.20
CA VAL A 59 1.70 -1.35 -11.94
C VAL A 59 1.21 -2.27 -10.82
N MET A 60 -0.09 -2.24 -10.52
CA MET A 60 -0.68 -2.98 -9.42
C MET A 60 -2.20 -3.16 -9.65
N SER A 61 -2.59 -4.38 -9.98
CA SER A 61 -3.99 -4.77 -10.19
C SER A 61 -4.87 -4.46 -8.97
N GLU A 62 -6.14 -4.13 -9.20
CA GLU A 62 -7.13 -3.72 -8.18
C GLU A 62 -7.32 -4.74 -7.03
N CYS A 63 -7.02 -6.02 -7.26
CA CYS A 63 -7.08 -7.03 -6.20
C CYS A 63 -5.97 -6.88 -5.14
N ILE A 64 -4.83 -6.29 -5.51
CA ILE A 64 -3.67 -6.17 -4.62
C ILE A 64 -3.87 -5.08 -3.55
N PRO A 65 -4.29 -3.83 -3.88
CA PRO A 65 -4.61 -2.84 -2.86
C PRO A 65 -5.70 -3.33 -1.90
N ARG A 66 -6.73 -4.00 -2.41
CA ARG A 66 -7.78 -4.61 -1.58
C ARG A 66 -7.17 -5.59 -0.59
N ARG A 67 -6.32 -6.51 -1.07
CA ARG A 67 -5.65 -7.50 -0.22
C ARG A 67 -4.77 -6.85 0.85
N ILE A 68 -4.03 -5.81 0.50
CA ILE A 68 -3.19 -5.05 1.43
C ILE A 68 -4.07 -4.40 2.51
N ILE A 69 -5.16 -3.74 2.14
CA ILE A 69 -6.09 -3.11 3.09
C ILE A 69 -6.69 -4.13 4.04
N GLU A 70 -7.16 -5.28 3.53
CA GLU A 70 -7.74 -6.35 4.36
C GLU A 70 -6.73 -6.89 5.38
N LEU A 71 -5.48 -7.10 4.95
CA LEU A 71 -4.42 -7.60 5.82
C LEU A 71 -3.94 -6.54 6.83
N ALA A 72 -3.84 -5.28 6.41
CA ALA A 72 -3.46 -4.16 7.28
C ALA A 72 -4.52 -3.92 8.36
N HIS A 73 -5.80 -3.89 7.98
CA HIS A 73 -6.93 -3.78 8.92
C HIS A 73 -6.94 -4.93 9.93
N ALA A 74 -6.65 -6.16 9.49
CA ALA A 74 -6.52 -7.30 10.38
C ALA A 74 -5.23 -7.30 11.24
N SER A 75 -4.39 -6.26 11.16
CA SER A 75 -3.07 -6.16 11.82
C SER A 75 -2.13 -7.33 11.48
N LYS A 76 -2.24 -7.87 10.25
CA LYS A 76 -1.45 -9.03 9.78
C LYS A 76 -0.23 -8.65 8.95
N LEU A 77 0.08 -7.36 8.81
CA LEU A 77 1.24 -6.86 8.06
C LEU A 77 2.18 -6.14 9.02
N THR A 78 3.10 -6.91 9.62
CA THR A 78 4.06 -6.41 10.62
C THR A 78 5.43 -6.12 10.03
N ASP A 79 5.78 -6.80 8.94
CA ASP A 79 7.08 -6.72 8.30
C ASP A 79 6.97 -7.08 6.81
N THR A 80 8.05 -6.83 6.08
CA THR A 80 8.12 -7.04 4.64
C THR A 80 8.06 -8.52 4.25
N ALA A 81 8.52 -9.44 5.09
CA ALA A 81 8.46 -10.87 4.80
C ALA A 81 7.01 -11.37 4.81
N VAL A 82 6.22 -10.93 5.81
CA VAL A 82 4.79 -11.24 5.88
C VAL A 82 4.03 -10.60 4.73
N LEU A 83 4.40 -9.38 4.31
CA LEU A 83 3.80 -8.73 3.14
C LEU A 83 4.03 -9.59 1.88
N VAL A 84 5.28 -10.01 1.62
CA VAL A 84 5.62 -10.86 0.47
C VAL A 84 4.84 -12.18 0.49
N GLU A 85 4.77 -12.83 1.65
CA GLU A 85 4.09 -14.12 1.81
C GLU A 85 2.56 -14.01 1.59
N LYS A 86 1.93 -12.96 2.13
CA LYS A 86 0.46 -12.87 2.22
C LYS A 86 -0.20 -12.12 1.07
N VAL A 87 0.50 -11.16 0.45
CA VAL A 87 -0.02 -10.36 -0.66
C VAL A 87 0.14 -11.11 -1.99
N GLN A 88 1.17 -11.95 -2.12
CA GLN A 88 1.40 -12.81 -3.30
C GLN A 88 1.41 -12.05 -4.64
N TRP A 89 1.87 -10.81 -4.62
CA TRP A 89 2.08 -10.01 -5.83
C TRP A 89 3.57 -10.07 -6.22
N CYS A 90 3.86 -10.30 -7.50
CA CYS A 90 5.21 -10.56 -8.00
C CYS A 90 6.22 -9.43 -7.71
N ASP A 91 5.74 -8.20 -7.69
CA ASP A 91 6.54 -7.00 -7.43
C ASP A 91 6.61 -6.67 -5.92
N THR A 92 5.93 -7.44 -5.06
CA THR A 92 5.96 -7.22 -3.60
C THR A 92 7.39 -7.18 -3.05
N PRO A 93 8.31 -8.11 -3.38
CA PRO A 93 9.68 -8.04 -2.87
C PRO A 93 10.41 -6.75 -3.23
N LYS A 94 10.03 -6.10 -4.35
CA LYS A 94 10.64 -4.85 -4.80
C LYS A 94 10.09 -3.63 -4.06
N PHE A 95 8.80 -3.63 -3.72
CA PHE A 95 8.11 -2.48 -3.12
C PHE A 95 7.68 -2.71 -1.67
N ALA A 96 8.13 -3.79 -1.03
CA ALA A 96 7.63 -4.18 0.27
C ALA A 96 7.84 -3.09 1.32
N ASP A 97 9.03 -2.47 1.33
CA ASP A 97 9.36 -1.40 2.26
C ASP A 97 8.46 -0.17 2.05
N GLU A 98 8.32 0.32 0.81
CA GLU A 98 7.46 1.47 0.50
C GLU A 98 5.99 1.23 0.86
N ILE A 99 5.48 0.03 0.58
CA ILE A 99 4.10 -0.33 0.91
C ILE A 99 3.92 -0.44 2.43
N LEU A 100 4.91 -0.98 3.15
CA LEU A 100 4.88 -1.06 4.60
C LEU A 100 4.92 0.33 5.24
N GLU A 101 5.73 1.25 4.72
CA GLU A 101 5.75 2.65 5.15
C GLU A 101 4.38 3.33 4.93
N ILE A 102 3.74 3.08 3.79
CA ILE A 102 2.39 3.60 3.53
C ILE A 102 1.39 3.07 4.57
N ILE A 103 1.43 1.78 4.90
CA ILE A 103 0.58 1.17 5.92
C ILE A 103 0.84 1.81 7.29
N HIS A 104 2.11 1.90 7.69
CA HIS A 104 2.53 2.51 8.95
C HIS A 104 2.09 3.96 9.05
N SER A 105 2.15 4.73 7.96
CA SER A 105 1.72 6.13 7.95
C SER A 105 0.21 6.35 8.17
N VAL A 106 -0.59 5.28 8.17
CA VAL A 106 -2.04 5.31 8.38
C VAL A 106 -2.45 4.66 9.70
N TYR A 107 -1.76 3.60 10.10
CA TYR A 107 -2.10 2.82 11.30
C TYR A 107 -1.23 3.12 12.52
N LEU A 108 -0.02 3.66 12.34
CA LEU A 108 0.81 4.09 13.47
C LEU A 108 0.61 5.60 13.72
N PRO A 109 0.44 6.01 14.98
CA PRO A 109 0.45 7.43 15.32
C PRO A 109 1.83 7.99 14.96
N GLN A 110 1.87 8.99 14.07
CA GLN A 110 3.09 9.74 13.86
C GLN A 110 3.47 10.41 15.17
N PRO A 111 4.75 10.41 15.58
CA PRO A 111 5.20 11.27 16.65
C PRO A 111 4.82 12.70 16.26
N LEU A 112 4.01 13.36 17.08
CA LEU A 112 3.73 14.79 16.95
C LEU A 112 5.09 15.50 17.00
N GLN A 113 5.69 15.80 15.84
CA GLN A 113 6.81 16.72 15.80
C GLN A 113 6.25 18.05 16.27
N GLN A 114 6.60 18.39 17.52
CA GLN A 114 6.31 19.67 18.13
C GLN A 114 6.66 20.74 17.10
N GLN A 115 5.64 21.48 16.66
CA GLN A 115 5.85 22.74 15.99
C GLN A 115 6.70 23.58 16.95
N GLN A 116 8.01 23.64 16.70
CA GLN A 116 8.82 24.73 17.20
C GLN A 116 8.22 25.97 16.56
N GLN A 117 7.41 26.64 17.37
CA GLN A 117 6.96 27.99 17.16
C GLN A 117 8.20 28.79 16.78
N SER A 118 8.36 29.14 15.50
CA SER A 118 9.08 30.35 15.13
C SER A 118 8.23 31.52 15.62
N GLY A 119 8.24 31.73 16.93
CA GLY A 119 7.86 33.00 17.52
C GLY A 119 8.86 34.02 17.00
N CYS A 120 8.41 34.85 16.06
CA CYS A 120 8.99 36.16 15.84
C CYS A 120 9.09 36.85 17.21
N ILE A 121 10.30 36.98 17.74
CA ILE A 121 10.56 37.97 18.78
C ILE A 121 11.18 39.15 18.05
N GLU A 122 10.34 40.15 17.78
CA GLU A 122 10.78 41.50 17.52
C GLU A 122 11.68 41.95 18.69
N GLN A 123 12.96 42.17 18.42
CA GLN A 123 13.83 42.92 19.31
C GLN A 123 14.06 44.30 18.68
N LEU A 124 13.12 45.19 18.98
CA LEU A 124 13.34 46.63 18.99
C LEU A 124 14.36 46.94 20.10
N THR A 125 15.62 47.20 19.74
CA THR A 125 16.49 48.03 20.58
C THR A 125 17.29 49.00 19.74
N SER A 126 16.94 50.27 19.95
CA SER A 126 17.59 51.52 19.61
C SER A 126 19.13 51.49 19.58
N SER A 127 19.71 52.20 18.62
CA SER A 127 20.95 52.99 18.79
C SER A 127 20.90 54.17 17.83
#